data_AF-A0A550D2S7-F1
#
_entry.id   AF-A0A550D2S7-F1
#
_cell.length_a   1.000
_cell.length_b   1.000
_cell.length_c   1.000
_cell.angle_alpha   90.00
_cell.angle_beta   90.00
_cell.angle_gamma   90.00
#
_symmetry.space_group_name_H-M   'P 1'
#
loop_
_entity.id
_entity.type
_entity.pdbx_description
1 polymer ?
#
loop_
_entity_poly.entity_id
_entity_poly.type
_entity_poly.pdbx_seq_one_letter_code
_entity_poly.pdbx_strand_id
1 'polypeptide(L)'
;MASYGAYTLKPGMTPWEVVVAYFVIASIIAVIIIKKSSERMTTIDFVYAAIGGAVVAVADHVIGDIIYLPSPIYPIVNPPVWLRIVAFFVTVGLIRKIGSGMFAMGIYDITSDLLHFGFGGEPLWLIEDILTYGLMADITIFLTNRKIFGIGAGKLSALLAIVEGAILGFFFSFVHPFFTYGFFAPLIFGFAPNAQRILFLFITYVPGDIIIGVISALFANRVARVVQY
;
A
#
# COMPACT_ATOMS: atom_id res chain seq x y z
N MET A 1 -22.44 29.83 21.58
CA MET A 1 -21.07 29.28 21.65
C MET A 1 -21.18 27.90 22.28
N ALA A 2 -21.21 26.84 21.46
CA ALA A 2 -21.25 25.47 21.96
C ALA A 2 -19.81 25.05 22.30
N SER A 3 -19.63 24.53 23.50
CA SER A 3 -18.35 24.07 24.04
C SER A 3 -17.77 22.94 23.18
N TYR A 4 -16.53 23.11 22.70
CA TYR A 4 -15.69 22.05 22.15
C TYR A 4 -15.27 21.11 23.30
N GLY A 5 -16.20 20.25 23.72
CA GLY A 5 -15.93 19.14 24.62
C GLY A 5 -15.11 18.08 23.90
N ALA A 6 -14.08 17.57 24.58
CA ALA A 6 -13.23 16.49 24.14
C ALA A 6 -14.00 15.30 23.53
N TYR A 7 -13.64 14.94 22.30
CA TYR A 7 -13.60 13.60 21.69
C TYR A 7 -14.72 12.61 22.02
N THR A 8 -15.63 12.37 21.08
CA THR A 8 -16.43 11.13 21.03
C THR A 8 -16.63 10.69 19.58
N LEU A 9 -16.24 9.46 19.27
CA LEU A 9 -16.51 8.72 18.03
C LEU A 9 -18.03 8.64 17.81
N LYS A 10 -18.65 9.68 17.26
CA LYS A 10 -20.08 9.66 16.93
C LYS A 10 -20.29 8.93 15.61
N PRO A 11 -21.37 8.14 15.48
CA PRO A 11 -21.75 7.57 14.18
C PRO A 11 -21.81 8.68 13.12
N GLY A 12 -21.11 8.50 12.01
CA GLY A 12 -21.03 9.49 10.93
C GLY A 12 -19.90 10.51 11.04
N MET A 13 -19.03 10.44 12.07
CA MET A 13 -17.83 11.26 12.14
C MET A 13 -16.58 10.44 11.81
N THR A 14 -15.73 10.99 10.95
CA THR A 14 -14.39 10.46 10.69
C THR A 14 -13.54 10.53 11.98
N PRO A 15 -12.87 9.44 12.38
CA PRO A 15 -12.02 9.41 13.57
C PRO A 15 -10.68 10.11 13.31
N TRP A 16 -10.74 11.42 13.07
CA TRP A 16 -9.64 12.18 12.48
C TRP A 16 -8.37 12.17 13.35
N GLU A 17 -8.52 12.05 14.67
CA GLU A 17 -7.38 12.10 15.60
C GLU A 17 -6.61 10.80 15.62
N VAL A 18 -7.29 9.67 15.41
CA VAL A 18 -6.65 8.36 15.23
C VAL A 18 -5.84 8.37 13.94
N VAL A 19 -6.39 8.95 12.87
CA VAL A 19 -5.74 9.02 11.56
C VAL A 19 -4.53 9.96 11.59
N VAL A 20 -4.67 11.16 12.19
CA VAL A 20 -3.53 12.07 12.39
C VAL A 20 -2.45 11.42 13.26
N ALA A 21 -2.82 10.76 14.36
CA ALA A 21 -1.87 10.05 15.19
C ALA A 21 -1.14 8.95 14.41
N TYR A 22 -1.85 8.20 13.56
CA TYR A 22 -1.23 7.22 12.66
C TYR A 22 -0.17 7.87 11.77
N PHE A 23 -0.49 8.94 11.04
CA PHE A 23 0.45 9.55 10.11
C PHE A 23 1.65 10.20 10.79
N VAL A 24 1.48 10.73 12.00
CA VAL A 24 2.60 11.21 12.83
C VAL A 24 3.51 10.04 13.21
N ILE A 25 2.94 8.94 13.72
CA ILE A 25 3.72 7.75 14.10
C ILE A 25 4.40 7.13 12.88
N ALA A 26 3.68 6.99 11.76
CA ALA A 26 4.20 6.47 10.49
C ALA A 26 5.39 7.31 10.00
N SER A 27 5.29 8.64 10.04
CA SER A 27 6.38 9.54 9.68
C SER A 27 7.61 9.36 10.58
N ILE A 28 7.40 9.22 11.89
CA ILE A 28 8.49 8.94 12.85
C ILE A 28 9.16 7.61 12.53
N ILE A 29 8.37 6.54 12.28
CA ILE A 29 8.88 5.23 11.91
C ILE A 29 9.69 5.32 10.61
N ALA A 30 9.16 5.99 9.58
CA ALA A 30 9.83 6.20 8.30
C ALA A 30 11.23 6.82 8.49
N VAL A 31 11.31 7.90 9.27
CA VAL A 31 12.59 8.56 9.58
C VAL A 31 13.53 7.63 10.33
N ILE A 32 13.03 6.86 11.30
CA ILE A 32 13.85 5.92 12.08
C ILE A 32 14.43 4.82 11.18
N ILE A 33 13.61 4.14 10.37
CA ILE A 33 14.09 3.03 9.53
C ILE A 33 15.03 3.52 8.44
N ILE A 34 14.77 4.70 7.85
CA ILE A 34 15.67 5.33 6.89
C ILE A 34 17.01 5.64 7.56
N LYS A 35 17.03 6.23 8.76
CA LYS A 35 18.28 6.54 9.47
C LYS A 35 19.07 5.28 9.83
N LYS A 36 18.39 4.20 10.23
CA LYS A 36 19.00 2.92 10.61
C LYS A 36 19.38 2.03 9.43
N SER A 37 18.99 2.37 8.20
CA SER A 37 19.34 1.56 7.03
C SER A 37 20.85 1.49 6.84
N SER A 38 21.39 0.28 6.75
CA SER A 38 22.81 0.03 6.46
C SER A 38 23.19 0.36 5.02
N GLU A 39 22.23 0.36 4.11
CA GLU A 39 22.43 0.66 2.71
C GLU A 39 21.41 1.68 2.21
N ARG A 40 21.87 2.62 1.39
CA ARG A 40 21.04 3.67 0.80
C ARG A 40 20.59 3.25 -0.60
N MET A 41 19.44 3.80 -1.02
CA MET A 41 19.07 3.77 -2.43
C MET A 41 20.12 4.53 -3.24
N THR A 42 20.59 3.87 -4.30
CA THR A 42 21.46 4.46 -5.32
C THR A 42 20.61 5.07 -6.42
N THR A 43 21.23 5.83 -7.33
CA THR A 43 20.53 6.42 -8.48
C THR A 43 19.76 5.39 -9.29
N ILE A 44 20.34 4.20 -9.54
CA ILE A 44 19.66 3.15 -10.30
C ILE A 44 18.46 2.57 -9.54
N ASP A 45 18.52 2.50 -8.20
CA ASP A 45 17.39 2.05 -7.39
C ASP A 45 16.22 3.04 -7.48
N PHE A 46 16.49 4.35 -7.49
CA PHE A 46 15.45 5.37 -7.71
C PHE A 46 14.84 5.26 -9.10
N VAL A 47 15.65 5.00 -10.13
CA VAL A 47 15.15 4.79 -11.50
C VAL A 47 14.24 3.57 -11.56
N TYR A 48 14.63 2.43 -10.97
CA TYR A 48 13.78 1.24 -10.93
C TYR A 48 12.51 1.44 -10.11
N ALA A 49 12.59 2.17 -9.00
CA ALA A 49 11.41 2.48 -8.19
C ALA A 49 10.45 3.42 -8.95
N ALA A 50 10.97 4.37 -9.74
CA ALA A 50 10.15 5.26 -10.56
C ALA A 50 9.46 4.51 -11.71
N ILE A 51 10.21 3.68 -12.44
CA ILE A 51 9.63 2.82 -13.49
C ILE A 51 8.58 1.89 -12.87
N GLY A 52 8.90 1.27 -11.73
CA GLY A 52 7.99 0.39 -11.00
C GLY A 52 6.71 1.10 -10.57
N GLY A 53 6.81 2.28 -9.95
CA GLY A 53 5.66 3.10 -9.56
C GLY A 53 4.76 3.45 -10.74
N ALA A 54 5.33 3.84 -11.88
CA ALA A 54 4.57 4.09 -13.10
C ALA A 54 3.89 2.82 -13.64
N VAL A 55 4.56 1.67 -13.59
CA VAL A 55 3.97 0.36 -13.94
C VAL A 55 2.82 0.00 -13.01
N VAL A 56 2.96 0.27 -11.70
CA VAL A 56 1.88 0.07 -10.73
C VAL A 56 0.67 0.93 -11.11
N ALA A 57 0.87 2.20 -11.49
CA ALA A 57 -0.23 3.10 -11.86
C ALA A 57 -0.97 2.63 -13.11
N VAL A 58 -0.23 2.15 -14.12
CA VAL A 58 -0.83 1.55 -15.33
C VAL A 58 -1.55 0.25 -15.01
N ALA A 59 -0.96 -0.61 -14.18
CA ALA A 59 -1.56 -1.88 -13.80
C ALA A 59 -2.89 -1.68 -13.06
N ASP A 60 -2.95 -0.67 -12.21
CA ASP A 60 -4.14 -0.29 -11.44
C ASP A 60 -5.20 0.39 -12.33
N HIS A 61 -4.88 1.55 -12.91
CA HIS A 61 -5.87 2.44 -13.50
C HIS A 61 -6.09 2.29 -15.01
N VAL A 62 -5.21 1.56 -15.70
CA VAL A 62 -5.39 1.29 -17.13
C VAL A 62 -5.85 -0.15 -17.35
N ILE A 63 -5.19 -1.11 -16.71
CA ILE A 63 -5.51 -2.54 -16.87
C ILE A 63 -6.55 -2.99 -15.85
N GLY A 64 -6.44 -2.59 -14.59
CA GLY A 64 -7.38 -2.99 -13.55
C GLY A 64 -8.78 -2.44 -13.79
N ASP A 65 -8.88 -1.15 -14.10
CA ASP A 65 -10.16 -0.47 -14.29
C ASP A 65 -11.00 -1.00 -15.48
N ILE A 66 -10.38 -1.64 -16.47
CA ILE A 66 -11.11 -2.27 -17.59
C ILE A 66 -11.67 -3.66 -17.25
N ILE A 67 -11.24 -4.27 -16.14
CA ILE A 67 -11.69 -5.60 -15.72
C ILE A 67 -12.94 -5.44 -14.85
N TYR A 68 -14.10 -5.70 -15.44
CA TYR A 68 -15.37 -5.66 -14.72
C TYR A 68 -15.71 -7.00 -14.07
N LEU A 69 -16.02 -6.96 -12.78
CA LEU A 69 -16.54 -8.10 -12.03
C LEU A 69 -17.93 -7.78 -11.44
N PRO A 70 -18.80 -8.79 -11.24
CA PRO A 70 -20.08 -8.60 -10.58
C PRO A 70 -19.92 -7.98 -9.18
N SER A 71 -20.82 -7.07 -8.81
CA SER A 71 -20.79 -6.32 -7.54
C SER A 71 -20.60 -7.19 -6.27
N PRO A 72 -21.17 -8.41 -6.15
CA PRO A 72 -20.92 -9.25 -4.98
C PRO A 72 -19.47 -9.78 -4.87
N ILE A 73 -18.75 -9.86 -5.98
CA ILE A 73 -17.40 -10.43 -6.08
C ILE A 73 -16.34 -9.33 -6.02
N TYR A 74 -16.63 -8.16 -6.60
CA TYR A 74 -15.67 -7.06 -6.76
C TYR A 74 -14.98 -6.62 -5.45
N PRO A 75 -15.64 -6.54 -4.28
CA PRO A 75 -14.97 -6.21 -3.02
C PRO A 75 -13.98 -7.28 -2.54
N ILE A 76 -14.09 -8.52 -3.01
CA ILE A 76 -13.18 -9.62 -2.65
C ILE A 76 -12.06 -9.74 -3.68
N VAL A 77 -12.41 -9.63 -4.97
CA VAL A 77 -11.46 -9.61 -6.07
C VAL A 77 -11.59 -8.24 -6.72
N ASN A 78 -10.76 -7.30 -6.27
CA ASN A 78 -10.71 -5.94 -6.81
C ASN A 78 -9.54 -5.89 -7.80
N PRO A 79 -9.77 -5.99 -9.13
CA PRO A 79 -8.68 -6.10 -10.10
C PRO A 79 -7.69 -4.93 -10.08
N PRO A 80 -8.12 -3.65 -10.00
CA PRO A 80 -7.22 -2.51 -9.77
C PRO A 80 -6.25 -2.74 -8.59
N VAL A 81 -6.77 -3.02 -7.40
CA VAL A 81 -5.97 -3.26 -6.18
C VAL A 81 -5.08 -4.49 -6.33
N TRP A 82 -5.59 -5.58 -6.90
CA TRP A 82 -4.83 -6.81 -7.07
C TRP A 82 -3.62 -6.60 -7.99
N LEU A 83 -3.83 -5.93 -9.13
CA LEU A 83 -2.76 -5.63 -10.07
C LEU A 83 -1.76 -4.62 -9.50
N ARG A 84 -2.23 -3.64 -8.71
CA ARG A 84 -1.37 -2.74 -7.92
C ARG A 84 -0.42 -3.53 -7.02
N ILE A 85 -0.96 -4.45 -6.21
CA ILE A 85 -0.18 -5.27 -5.26
C ILE A 85 0.85 -6.13 -5.99
N VAL A 86 0.47 -6.79 -7.09
CA VAL A 86 1.39 -7.62 -7.89
C VAL A 86 2.55 -6.80 -8.42
N ALA A 87 2.27 -5.70 -9.12
CA ALA A 87 3.30 -4.83 -9.71
C ALA A 87 4.20 -4.20 -8.62
N PHE A 88 3.60 -3.80 -7.49
CA PHE A 88 4.30 -3.15 -6.40
C PHE A 88 5.25 -4.12 -5.68
N PHE A 89 4.80 -5.35 -5.40
CA PHE A 89 5.64 -6.36 -4.76
C PHE A 89 6.81 -6.77 -5.64
N VAL A 90 6.60 -6.88 -6.97
CA VAL A 90 7.71 -7.12 -7.90
C VAL A 90 8.72 -5.98 -7.85
N THR A 91 8.25 -4.72 -7.89
CA THR A 91 9.10 -3.53 -7.82
C THR A 91 9.96 -3.52 -6.55
N VAL A 92 9.33 -3.66 -5.39
CA VAL A 92 10.04 -3.66 -4.11
C VAL A 92 10.93 -4.90 -3.95
N GLY A 93 10.48 -6.06 -4.42
CA GLY A 93 11.22 -7.32 -4.38
C GLY A 93 12.47 -7.32 -5.27
N LEU A 94 12.51 -6.51 -6.33
CA LEU A 94 13.71 -6.32 -7.15
C LEU A 94 14.74 -5.42 -6.46
N ILE A 95 14.29 -4.32 -5.85
CA ILE A 95 15.17 -3.29 -5.26
C ILE A 95 15.64 -3.70 -3.85
N ARG A 96 14.70 -4.09 -2.97
CA ARG A 96 14.93 -4.57 -1.59
C ARG A 96 15.73 -3.61 -0.71
N LYS A 97 15.58 -2.29 -0.92
CA LYS A 97 16.20 -1.25 -0.10
C LYS A 97 15.14 -0.40 0.56
N ILE A 98 15.42 0.03 1.79
CA ILE A 98 14.51 0.90 2.56
C ILE A 98 14.38 2.24 1.82
N GLY A 99 13.14 2.67 1.65
CA GLY A 99 12.74 3.84 0.86
C GLY A 99 12.20 3.47 -0.51
N SER A 100 12.41 2.23 -0.99
CA SER A 100 11.92 1.81 -2.30
C SER A 100 10.39 1.68 -2.32
N GLY A 101 9.78 1.22 -1.22
CA GLY A 101 8.32 1.14 -1.10
C GLY A 101 7.70 2.52 -1.10
N MET A 102 8.13 3.40 -0.19
CA MET A 102 7.64 4.78 -0.09
C MET A 102 7.84 5.56 -1.38
N PHE A 103 9.02 5.48 -2.00
CA PHE A 103 9.29 6.23 -3.24
C PHE A 103 8.48 5.69 -4.41
N ALA A 104 8.38 4.36 -4.57
CA ALA A 104 7.59 3.79 -5.66
C ALA A 104 6.10 4.12 -5.52
N MET A 105 5.54 4.13 -4.30
CA MET A 105 4.16 4.54 -4.07
C MET A 105 3.95 6.04 -4.29
N GLY A 106 4.93 6.89 -3.98
CA GLY A 106 4.86 8.31 -4.34
C GLY A 106 4.86 8.56 -5.84
N ILE A 107 5.65 7.79 -6.60
CA ILE A 107 5.63 7.88 -8.07
C ILE A 107 4.34 7.30 -8.65
N TYR A 108 3.87 6.18 -8.08
CA TYR A 108 2.56 5.61 -8.42
C TYR A 108 1.48 6.68 -8.30
N ASP A 109 1.37 7.34 -7.16
CA ASP A 109 0.30 8.29 -6.88
C ASP A 109 0.31 9.49 -7.84
N ILE A 110 1.48 10.13 -8.02
CA ILE A 110 1.66 11.21 -9.01
C ILE A 110 1.29 10.75 -10.42
N THR A 111 1.63 9.51 -10.79
CA THR A 111 1.32 8.97 -12.12
C THR A 111 -0.17 8.65 -12.26
N SER A 112 -0.79 8.07 -11.22
CA SER A 112 -2.22 7.78 -11.16
C SER A 112 -3.05 9.05 -11.28
N ASP A 113 -2.60 10.14 -10.65
CA ASP A 113 -3.21 11.46 -10.82
C ASP A 113 -3.14 11.96 -12.25
N LEU A 114 -1.99 11.84 -12.91
CA LEU A 114 -1.84 12.24 -14.31
C LEU A 114 -2.71 11.41 -15.26
N LEU A 115 -2.96 10.13 -14.94
CA LEU A 115 -3.68 9.20 -15.79
C LEU A 115 -5.20 9.17 -15.53
N HIS A 116 -5.63 9.37 -14.29
CA HIS A 116 -6.99 9.03 -13.85
C HIS A 116 -7.67 10.14 -13.03
N PHE A 117 -7.01 10.73 -12.03
CA PHE A 117 -7.69 11.57 -11.03
C PHE A 117 -7.53 13.08 -11.20
N GLY A 118 -6.56 13.55 -11.99
CA GLY A 118 -6.34 14.97 -12.25
C GLY A 118 -5.96 15.80 -11.01
N PHE A 119 -5.26 15.21 -10.02
CA PHE A 119 -4.84 15.86 -8.77
C PHE A 119 -5.97 16.27 -7.82
N GLY A 120 -7.17 15.68 -7.98
CA GLY A 120 -8.38 16.09 -7.26
C GLY A 120 -8.36 15.93 -5.73
N GLY A 121 -7.39 15.20 -5.16
CA GLY A 121 -7.26 15.08 -3.71
C GLY A 121 -5.83 15.13 -3.18
N GLU A 122 -4.92 15.69 -3.97
CA GLU A 122 -3.57 15.96 -3.51
C GLU A 122 -3.53 17.10 -2.48
N PRO A 123 -2.58 17.08 -1.53
CA PRO A 123 -1.47 16.13 -1.35
C PRO A 123 -1.83 14.91 -0.47
N LEU A 124 -3.11 14.67 -0.25
CA LEU A 124 -3.57 13.74 0.78
C LEU A 124 -3.47 12.28 0.33
N TRP A 125 -3.75 11.98 -0.95
CA TRP A 125 -3.56 10.64 -1.52
C TRP A 125 -2.09 10.24 -1.52
N LEU A 126 -1.22 11.16 -1.94
CA LEU A 126 0.22 10.97 -1.88
C LEU A 126 0.71 10.59 -0.47
N ILE A 127 0.25 11.29 0.57
CA ILE A 127 0.61 10.98 1.95
C ILE A 127 0.06 9.62 2.38
N GLU A 128 -1.19 9.30 2.00
CA GLU A 128 -1.80 8.00 2.24
C GLU A 128 -0.95 6.87 1.67
N ASP A 129 -0.70 6.88 0.37
CA ASP A 129 -0.04 5.77 -0.33
C ASP A 129 1.43 5.61 0.08
N ILE A 130 2.14 6.72 0.31
CA ILE A 130 3.52 6.69 0.81
C ILE A 130 3.57 6.10 2.23
N LEU A 131 2.77 6.62 3.17
CA LEU A 131 2.89 6.27 4.59
C LEU A 131 2.05 5.06 5.01
N THR A 132 1.24 4.49 4.11
CA THR A 132 0.57 3.21 4.28
C THR A 132 1.28 2.12 3.48
N TYR A 133 0.89 1.88 2.23
CA TYR A 133 1.44 0.83 1.36
C TYR A 133 2.97 0.88 1.26
N GLY A 134 3.52 2.07 0.98
CA GLY A 134 4.94 2.27 0.79
C GLY A 134 5.74 1.98 2.07
N LEU A 135 5.36 2.60 3.17
CA LEU A 135 6.02 2.43 4.46
C LEU A 135 5.89 1.00 5.01
N MET A 136 4.72 0.35 4.87
CA MET A 136 4.54 -1.04 5.32
C MET A 136 5.50 -2.00 4.60
N ALA A 137 5.72 -1.80 3.30
CA ALA A 137 6.71 -2.56 2.55
C ALA A 137 8.14 -2.26 3.04
N ASP A 138 8.48 -0.98 3.26
CA ASP A 138 9.81 -0.59 3.77
C ASP A 138 10.10 -1.08 5.20
N ILE A 139 9.07 -1.13 6.07
CA ILE A 139 9.16 -1.79 7.38
C ILE A 139 9.47 -3.27 7.20
N THR A 140 8.80 -3.96 6.28
CA THR A 140 9.08 -5.37 5.99
C THR A 140 10.50 -5.56 5.46
N ILE A 141 10.99 -4.70 4.56
CA ILE A 141 12.39 -4.72 4.10
C ILE A 141 13.36 -4.55 5.28
N PHE A 142 13.07 -3.62 6.18
CA PHE A 142 13.89 -3.38 7.37
C PHE A 142 13.92 -4.61 8.29
N LEU A 143 12.76 -5.18 8.63
CA LEU A 143 12.65 -6.34 9.52
C LEU A 143 13.28 -7.61 8.93
N THR A 144 13.19 -7.78 7.61
CA THR A 144 13.77 -8.92 6.90
C THR A 144 15.24 -8.74 6.53
N ASN A 145 15.86 -7.62 6.90
CA ASN A 145 17.22 -7.25 6.49
C ASN A 145 17.41 -7.41 4.97
N ARG A 146 16.49 -6.85 4.18
CA ARG A 146 16.48 -6.87 2.70
C ARG A 146 16.19 -8.22 2.06
N LYS A 147 15.74 -9.20 2.84
CA LYS A 147 15.32 -10.51 2.34
C LYS A 147 13.80 -10.63 2.20
N ILE A 148 13.13 -9.50 1.96
CA ILE A 148 11.68 -9.45 1.72
C ILE A 148 11.27 -10.48 0.67
N PHE A 149 10.09 -11.04 0.86
CA PHE A 149 9.53 -12.19 0.17
C PHE A 149 10.43 -13.42 0.23
N GLY A 150 11.17 -13.60 1.32
CA GLY A 150 12.14 -14.70 1.47
C GLY A 150 13.28 -14.70 0.44
N ILE A 151 13.52 -13.60 -0.28
CA ILE A 151 14.54 -13.55 -1.34
C ILE A 151 15.93 -13.67 -0.71
N GLY A 152 16.68 -14.71 -1.10
CA GLY A 152 17.99 -15.02 -0.51
C GLY A 152 17.93 -15.75 0.84
N ALA A 153 16.76 -16.29 1.23
CA ALA A 153 16.58 -17.07 2.46
C ALA A 153 16.78 -18.59 2.30
N GLY A 154 17.27 -19.05 1.13
CA GLY A 154 17.58 -20.47 0.89
C GLY A 154 16.34 -21.37 0.97
N LYS A 155 16.39 -22.44 1.77
CA LYS A 155 15.32 -23.46 1.86
C LYS A 155 13.98 -22.92 2.38
N LEU A 156 13.99 -21.83 3.17
CA LEU A 156 12.78 -21.23 3.73
C LEU A 156 12.17 -20.15 2.83
N SER A 157 12.76 -19.91 1.65
CA SER A 157 12.41 -18.79 0.77
C SER A 157 10.91 -18.75 0.41
N ALA A 158 10.33 -19.87 0.01
CA ALA A 158 8.92 -19.93 -0.35
C ALA A 158 7.98 -19.74 0.86
N LEU A 159 8.32 -20.33 2.00
CA LEU A 159 7.51 -20.19 3.22
C LEU A 159 7.50 -18.74 3.71
N LEU A 160 8.66 -18.09 3.72
CA LEU A 160 8.78 -16.68 4.10
C LEU A 160 8.04 -15.76 3.12
N ALA A 161 8.10 -16.05 1.81
CA ALA A 161 7.30 -15.32 0.83
C ALA A 161 5.80 -15.40 1.11
N ILE A 162 5.29 -16.60 1.44
CA ILE A 162 3.88 -16.80 1.79
C ILE A 162 3.53 -15.99 3.05
N VAL A 163 4.33 -16.12 4.12
CA VAL A 163 4.05 -15.46 5.40
C VAL A 163 4.10 -13.93 5.26
N GLU A 164 5.16 -13.40 4.66
CA GLU A 164 5.34 -11.95 4.50
C GLU A 164 4.30 -11.37 3.53
N GLY A 165 3.97 -12.09 2.45
CA GLY A 165 2.91 -11.70 1.51
C GLY A 165 1.53 -11.68 2.16
N ALA A 166 1.20 -12.69 2.96
CA ALA A 166 -0.06 -12.74 3.70
C ALA A 166 -0.17 -11.60 4.74
N ILE A 167 0.91 -11.32 5.47
CA ILE A 167 0.96 -10.25 6.47
C ILE A 167 0.79 -8.88 5.79
N LEU A 168 1.53 -8.61 4.72
CA LEU A 168 1.41 -7.34 4.00
C LEU A 168 0.02 -7.20 3.35
N GLY A 169 -0.50 -8.26 2.73
CA GLY A 169 -1.86 -8.29 2.19
C GLY A 169 -2.91 -7.97 3.26
N PHE A 170 -2.80 -8.56 4.45
CA PHE A 170 -3.66 -8.23 5.58
C PHE A 170 -3.57 -6.74 5.96
N PHE A 171 -2.36 -6.18 6.09
CA PHE A 171 -2.21 -4.76 6.41
C PHE A 171 -2.73 -3.83 5.31
N PHE A 172 -2.59 -4.23 4.05
CA PHE A 172 -3.06 -3.48 2.89
C PHE A 172 -4.59 -3.39 2.84
N SER A 173 -5.29 -4.41 3.35
CA SER A 173 -6.74 -4.40 3.48
C SER A 173 -7.29 -3.31 4.41
N PHE A 174 -6.44 -2.65 5.21
CA PHE A 174 -6.85 -1.52 6.04
C PHE A 174 -6.88 -0.20 5.26
N VAL A 175 -6.08 -0.07 4.20
CA VAL A 175 -5.81 1.24 3.58
C VAL A 175 -7.10 1.83 3.00
N HIS A 176 -7.69 1.16 2.01
CA HIS A 176 -8.91 1.63 1.38
C HIS A 176 -10.08 1.79 2.37
N PRO A 177 -10.42 0.81 3.23
CA PRO A 177 -11.56 0.95 4.11
C PRO A 177 -11.41 2.08 5.15
N PHE A 178 -10.27 2.17 5.84
CA PHE A 178 -10.12 3.09 6.97
C PHE A 178 -9.54 4.45 6.59
N PHE A 179 -8.54 4.48 5.71
CA PHE A 179 -7.88 5.73 5.34
C PHE A 179 -8.62 6.38 4.18
N THR A 180 -8.74 5.72 3.03
CA THR A 180 -9.45 6.26 1.87
C THR A 180 -10.92 6.56 2.20
N TYR A 181 -11.74 5.55 2.50
CA TYR A 181 -13.18 5.75 2.70
C TYR A 181 -13.57 6.25 4.10
N GLY A 182 -12.76 5.97 5.11
CA GLY A 182 -13.01 6.41 6.47
C GLY A 182 -12.59 7.86 6.74
N PHE A 183 -11.60 8.38 6.01
CA PHE A 183 -10.99 9.67 6.30
C PHE A 183 -10.82 10.58 5.08
N PHE A 184 -10.03 10.19 4.09
CA PHE A 184 -9.63 11.09 3.00
C PHE A 184 -10.78 11.42 2.06
N ALA A 185 -11.53 10.42 1.60
CA ALA A 185 -12.65 10.62 0.70
C ALA A 185 -13.78 11.47 1.32
N PRO A 186 -14.15 11.30 2.62
CA PRO A 186 -15.01 12.26 3.32
C PRO A 186 -14.48 13.70 3.32
N LEU A 187 -13.18 13.90 3.55
CA LEU A 187 -12.56 15.22 3.62
C LEU A 187 -12.46 15.90 2.24
N ILE A 188 -12.09 15.14 1.22
CA ILE A 188 -11.80 15.62 -0.14
C ILE A 188 -13.08 15.75 -0.97
N PHE A 189 -13.93 14.74 -0.93
CA PHE A 189 -15.13 14.66 -1.77
C PHE A 189 -16.44 14.97 -1.04
N GLY A 190 -16.38 15.23 0.28
CA GLY A 190 -17.57 15.52 1.08
C GLY A 190 -18.48 14.31 1.31
N PHE A 191 -17.95 13.08 1.19
CA PHE A 191 -18.74 11.88 1.50
C PHE A 191 -19.12 11.82 2.98
N ALA A 192 -20.32 11.34 3.27
CA ALA A 192 -20.72 11.03 4.64
C ALA A 192 -19.97 9.77 5.13
N PRO A 193 -19.19 9.84 6.23
CA PRO A 193 -18.54 8.67 6.80
C PRO A 193 -19.56 7.59 7.17
N ASN A 194 -19.35 6.36 6.68
CA ASN A 194 -20.26 5.25 6.92
C ASN A 194 -19.52 4.04 7.49
N ALA A 195 -19.71 3.79 8.79
CA ALA A 195 -19.06 2.69 9.51
C ALA A 195 -19.43 1.30 8.95
N GLN A 196 -20.66 1.12 8.45
CA GLN A 196 -21.08 -0.15 7.84
C GLN A 196 -20.34 -0.39 6.52
N ARG A 197 -20.15 0.65 5.70
CA ARG A 197 -19.35 0.57 4.47
C ARG A 197 -17.90 0.21 4.79
N ILE A 198 -17.30 0.89 5.76
CA ILE A 198 -15.91 0.64 6.18
C ILE A 198 -15.75 -0.81 6.65
N LEU A 199 -16.62 -1.28 7.54
CA LEU A 199 -16.56 -2.64 8.05
C LEU A 199 -16.79 -3.68 6.95
N PHE A 200 -17.77 -3.46 6.07
CA PHE A 200 -18.05 -4.33 4.94
C PHE A 200 -16.84 -4.45 4.00
N LEU A 201 -16.26 -3.31 3.60
CA LEU A 201 -15.08 -3.30 2.74
C LEU A 201 -13.89 -3.98 3.43
N PHE A 202 -13.65 -3.71 4.71
CA PHE A 202 -12.58 -4.38 5.45
C PHE A 202 -12.75 -5.91 5.47
N ILE A 203 -13.92 -6.41 5.86
CA ILE A 203 -14.18 -7.86 5.91
C ILE A 203 -14.03 -8.51 4.54
N THR A 204 -14.43 -7.83 3.47
CA THR A 204 -14.36 -8.38 2.11
C THR A 204 -12.97 -8.27 1.48
N TYR A 205 -12.21 -7.22 1.80
CA TYR A 205 -10.86 -7.01 1.28
C TYR A 205 -9.85 -7.95 1.93
N VAL A 206 -9.96 -8.21 3.24
CA VAL A 206 -9.04 -9.10 3.99
C VAL A 206 -8.74 -10.42 3.27
N PRO A 207 -9.73 -11.26 2.89
CA PRO A 207 -9.43 -12.53 2.23
C PRO A 207 -8.78 -12.33 0.85
N GLY A 208 -9.25 -11.35 0.07
CA GLY A 208 -8.72 -11.05 -1.25
C GLY A 208 -7.27 -10.58 -1.21
N ASP A 209 -6.99 -9.59 -0.36
CA ASP A 209 -5.69 -8.96 -0.23
C ASP A 209 -4.64 -9.91 0.37
N ILE A 210 -5.04 -10.80 1.30
CA ILE A 210 -4.16 -11.87 1.78
C ILE A 210 -3.80 -12.82 0.63
N ILE A 211 -4.79 -13.28 -0.14
CA ILE A 211 -4.56 -14.22 -1.25
C ILE A 211 -3.64 -13.60 -2.30
N ILE A 212 -3.96 -12.39 -2.76
CA ILE A 212 -3.14 -11.73 -3.78
C ILE A 212 -1.77 -11.31 -3.22
N GLY A 213 -1.67 -10.96 -1.93
CA GLY A 213 -0.39 -10.70 -1.27
C GLY A 213 0.53 -11.91 -1.28
N VAL A 214 0.00 -13.11 -0.98
CA VAL A 214 0.75 -14.38 -1.08
C VAL A 214 1.21 -14.65 -2.52
N ILE A 215 0.30 -14.55 -3.49
CA ILE A 215 0.61 -14.78 -4.91
C ILE A 215 1.69 -13.79 -5.38
N SER A 216 1.53 -12.52 -5.05
CA SER A 216 2.44 -11.44 -5.43
C SER A 216 3.82 -11.63 -4.83
N ALA A 217 3.92 -12.05 -3.56
CA ALA A 217 5.19 -12.28 -2.89
C ALA A 217 5.94 -13.48 -3.51
N LEU A 218 5.24 -14.58 -3.80
CA LEU A 218 5.80 -15.72 -4.51
C LEU A 218 6.27 -15.33 -5.92
N PHE A 219 5.48 -14.53 -6.61
CA PHE A 219 5.82 -14.03 -7.94
C PHE A 219 7.05 -13.12 -7.92
N ALA A 220 7.08 -12.13 -7.02
CA ALA A 220 8.23 -11.25 -6.81
C ALA A 220 9.50 -12.04 -6.46
N ASN A 221 9.39 -13.05 -5.59
CA ASN A 221 10.49 -13.93 -5.25
C ASN A 221 11.02 -14.71 -6.47
N ARG A 222 10.13 -15.17 -7.35
CA ARG A 222 10.52 -15.87 -8.58
C ARG A 222 11.20 -14.91 -9.56
N VAL A 223 10.63 -13.74 -9.79
CA VAL A 223 11.19 -12.72 -10.70
C VAL A 223 12.57 -12.28 -10.23
N ALA A 224 12.74 -11.97 -8.94
CA ALA A 224 14.02 -11.55 -8.39
C ALA A 224 15.12 -12.61 -8.55
N ARG A 225 14.76 -13.90 -8.48
CA ARG A 225 15.71 -15.00 -8.73
C ARG A 225 16.11 -15.13 -10.20
N VAL A 226 15.27 -14.71 -11.14
CA VAL A 226 15.58 -14.80 -12.58
C VAL A 226 16.41 -13.60 -13.05
N VAL A 227 16.09 -12.40 -12.56
CA VAL A 227 16.73 -11.15 -12.99
C VAL A 227 18.13 -10.94 -12.36
N GLN A 228 18.44 -11.62 -11.25
CA GLN A 228 19.72 -11.50 -10.56
C GLN A 228 20.80 -12.50 -11.04
N TYR A 229 20.53 -13.25 -12.11
CA TYR A 229 21.54 -13.97 -12.90
C TYR A 229 21.92 -13.15 -14.13
#